data_AF-A0A3D1DIX6-F1
#
_entry.id   AF-A0A3D1DIX6-F1
#
_cell.length_a   1.000
_cell.length_b   1.000
_cell.length_c   1.000
_cell.angle_alpha   90.00
_cell.angle_beta   90.00
_cell.angle_gamma   90.00
#
_symmetry.space_group_name_H-M   'P 1'
#
loop_
_entity.id
_entity.type
_entity.pdbx_description
1 polymer ?
#
loop_
_entity_poly.entity_id
_entity_poly.type
_entity_poly.pdbx_seq_one_letter_code
_entity_poly.pdbx_strand_id
1 'polypeptide(L)'
;KKDGKSTEIKYEEVKLGRPVNFERDIYPALEQNCIACHNVAINESKLVLEEVKDIVKGGKRGTSIVAKQPDKSLLYLVASRKKKPHMPPLPNNQDAKAFTPRELGLLRQWILEGAVGSKGGNKQMLQFSPLPDSAKAVYSVALSPWNRFAAAGRANQVEIYDTTLGEKVARLVDPKLGKIKFKDKIMYPGGAAHRDFVHSMAFSPSGNMLATGGYRVVKLWKRNAVRQIAKLAGPAAVTSTAITADGKIAAVASADNIVRLVNLADGKVIRELKGHTAAVSGLAFYPHPSETSRLAATTTAADAALAAATTKQVTAEQAVKDFDPKALKLEGEKIAAEKKTRTDAAAAAAKATTAAKTALVAAKKAEAEFVKLASASSQLVSGSQDKSVRVWKVSDGSVVRQLVTPAPVNDVAFTKDGARLVSAHADNLLRVWTTVAPKPAEKKAADKKKDKKKDEKAGPKPVLEIKGHTKPVTGVALILPAGTQIATASGDNTVRVFDVTKGNQIRSINVGSPVTGVAVRPDGTAIAAASGNFARLYDMA
;
A
#
# COMPACT_ATOMS: atom_id res chain seq x y z
N LYS A 1 -43.97 -14.79 34.39
CA LYS A 1 -43.73 -15.32 33.02
C LYS A 1 -43.29 -14.13 32.17
N LYS A 2 -41.99 -14.02 31.86
CA LYS A 2 -41.45 -12.98 30.97
C LYS A 2 -41.04 -13.68 29.67
N ASP A 3 -41.51 -13.13 28.56
CA ASP A 3 -41.48 -13.72 27.23
C ASP A 3 -40.10 -14.24 26.83
N GLY A 4 -39.96 -15.56 26.84
CA GLY A 4 -38.78 -16.28 26.39
C GLY A 4 -38.66 -16.17 24.87
N LYS A 5 -38.15 -15.04 24.38
CA LYS A 5 -37.64 -14.97 23.00
C LYS A 5 -36.54 -16.01 22.89
N SER A 6 -36.75 -16.99 22.01
CA SER A 6 -35.76 -18.03 21.74
C SER A 6 -34.43 -17.39 21.37
N THR A 7 -33.36 -17.76 22.06
CA THR A 7 -31.98 -17.38 21.70
C THR A 7 -31.42 -18.24 20.57
N GLU A 8 -32.26 -19.12 20.01
CA GLU A 8 -31.95 -19.96 18.87
C GLU A 8 -31.73 -19.12 17.61
N ILE A 9 -30.69 -19.45 16.88
CA ILE A 9 -30.37 -18.83 15.61
C ILE A 9 -30.99 -19.69 14.51
N LYS A 10 -31.91 -19.11 13.74
CA LYS A 10 -32.40 -19.76 12.51
C LYS A 10 -31.31 -19.68 11.45
N TYR A 11 -31.04 -20.80 10.80
CA TYR A 11 -30.06 -20.85 9.71
C TYR A 11 -30.64 -20.24 8.43
N GLU A 12 -29.76 -19.68 7.60
CA GLU A 12 -30.06 -19.27 6.23
C GLU A 12 -29.80 -20.45 5.28
N GLU A 13 -30.68 -20.69 4.31
CA GLU A 13 -30.39 -21.66 3.24
C GLU A 13 -29.33 -21.10 2.29
N VAL A 14 -28.21 -21.82 2.14
CA VAL A 14 -27.08 -21.33 1.34
C VAL A 14 -27.01 -22.05 -0.01
N LYS A 15 -27.12 -21.29 -1.10
CA LYS A 15 -26.95 -21.77 -2.48
C LYS A 15 -25.59 -21.32 -3.04
N LEU A 16 -24.54 -22.13 -2.85
CA LEU A 16 -23.18 -21.78 -3.31
C LEU A 16 -22.90 -22.19 -4.77
N GLY A 17 -23.73 -23.04 -5.38
CA GLY A 17 -23.45 -23.62 -6.71
C GLY A 17 -22.27 -24.62 -6.74
N ARG A 18 -21.76 -25.00 -5.56
CA ARG A 18 -20.67 -25.95 -5.33
C ARG A 18 -20.78 -26.53 -3.91
N PRO A 19 -20.12 -27.65 -3.59
CA PRO A 19 -20.01 -28.14 -2.21
C PRO A 19 -19.38 -27.09 -1.28
N VAL A 20 -19.74 -27.16 -0.01
CA VAL A 20 -19.14 -26.36 1.07
C VAL A 20 -17.72 -26.84 1.30
N ASN A 21 -16.77 -25.92 1.22
CA ASN A 21 -15.36 -26.17 1.49
C ASN A 21 -15.06 -25.79 2.94
N PHE A 22 -14.51 -26.70 3.72
CA PHE A 22 -14.32 -26.48 5.15
C PHE A 22 -13.40 -25.27 5.43
N GLU A 23 -12.23 -25.21 4.80
CA GLU A 23 -11.20 -24.20 5.06
C GLU A 23 -11.63 -22.81 4.59
N ARG A 24 -12.38 -22.71 3.49
CA ARG A 24 -12.85 -21.42 2.96
C ARG A 24 -14.14 -20.95 3.63
N ASP A 25 -15.10 -21.86 3.84
CA ASP A 25 -16.48 -21.49 4.13
C ASP A 25 -16.85 -21.70 5.61
N ILE A 26 -16.18 -22.59 6.36
CA ILE A 26 -16.47 -22.90 7.77
C ILE A 26 -15.37 -22.42 8.72
N TYR A 27 -14.11 -22.71 8.38
CA TYR A 27 -12.96 -22.46 9.23
C TYR A 27 -12.83 -21.00 9.69
N PRO A 28 -13.07 -19.95 8.85
CA PRO A 28 -12.98 -18.56 9.32
C PRO A 28 -13.91 -18.24 10.50
N ALA A 29 -15.13 -18.79 10.49
CA ALA A 29 -16.08 -18.59 11.58
C ALA A 29 -15.66 -19.32 12.87
N LEU A 30 -15.03 -20.50 12.74
CA LEU A 30 -14.46 -21.23 13.86
C LEU A 30 -13.20 -20.55 14.39
N GLU A 31 -12.32 -20.07 13.51
CA GLU A 31 -11.09 -19.36 13.84
C GLU A 31 -11.38 -18.11 14.64
N GLN A 32 -12.35 -17.32 14.19
CA GLN A 32 -12.72 -16.08 14.84
C GLN A 32 -13.40 -16.29 16.20
N ASN A 33 -14.21 -17.33 16.38
CA ASN A 33 -15.12 -17.43 17.52
C ASN A 33 -14.90 -18.63 18.45
N CYS A 34 -14.16 -19.65 18.02
CA CYS A 34 -14.11 -20.94 18.70
C CYS A 34 -12.67 -21.46 18.94
N ILE A 35 -11.76 -21.26 17.99
CA ILE A 35 -10.39 -21.83 18.04
C ILE A 35 -9.54 -21.23 19.15
N ALA A 36 -9.81 -19.99 19.58
CA ALA A 36 -9.14 -19.40 20.74
C ALA A 36 -9.20 -20.29 22.00
N CYS A 37 -10.29 -21.05 22.19
CA CYS A 37 -10.45 -21.98 23.31
C CYS A 37 -10.30 -23.46 22.90
N HIS A 38 -10.62 -23.79 21.64
CA HIS A 38 -10.63 -25.16 21.11
C HIS A 38 -9.53 -25.42 20.07
N ASN A 39 -8.31 -24.97 20.34
CA ASN A 39 -7.12 -25.29 19.56
C ASN A 39 -6.37 -26.50 20.15
N VAL A 40 -5.35 -27.00 19.46
CA VAL A 40 -4.54 -28.16 19.89
C VAL A 40 -3.90 -27.93 21.26
N ALA A 41 -3.47 -26.70 21.55
CA ALA A 41 -2.74 -26.37 22.78
C ALA A 41 -3.66 -26.23 24.01
N ILE A 42 -4.78 -25.52 23.88
CA ILE A 42 -5.71 -25.23 24.97
C ILE A 42 -6.75 -26.34 25.11
N ASN A 43 -7.26 -26.84 23.98
CA ASN A 43 -8.17 -27.98 23.87
C ASN A 43 -9.29 -28.02 24.92
N GLU A 44 -9.97 -26.90 25.19
CA GLU A 44 -11.01 -26.87 26.21
C GLU A 44 -12.04 -27.98 25.99
N SER A 45 -12.39 -28.67 27.09
CA SER A 45 -13.23 -29.88 27.04
C SER A 45 -12.69 -30.99 26.12
N LYS A 46 -11.37 -31.07 25.89
CA LYS A 46 -10.70 -31.97 24.93
C LYS A 46 -11.22 -31.85 23.49
N LEU A 47 -11.79 -30.71 23.12
CA LEU A 47 -12.28 -30.47 21.76
C LEU A 47 -11.25 -29.62 21.01
N VAL A 48 -10.87 -30.08 19.82
CA VAL A 48 -9.98 -29.38 18.88
C VAL A 48 -10.77 -29.10 17.60
N LEU A 49 -10.77 -27.84 17.17
CA LEU A 49 -11.55 -27.35 16.03
C LEU A 49 -10.70 -26.87 14.85
N GLU A 50 -9.42 -27.26 14.81
CA GLU A 50 -8.50 -26.88 13.73
C GLU A 50 -8.61 -27.79 12.50
N GLU A 51 -8.83 -29.09 12.73
CA GLU A 51 -8.79 -30.12 11.70
C GLU A 51 -10.12 -30.89 11.65
N VAL A 52 -10.62 -31.18 10.46
CA VAL A 52 -11.93 -31.84 10.29
C VAL A 52 -11.99 -33.19 11.01
N LYS A 53 -10.91 -33.97 10.97
CA LYS A 53 -10.85 -35.28 11.67
C LYS A 53 -11.12 -35.13 13.18
N ASP A 54 -10.60 -34.07 13.79
CA ASP A 54 -10.69 -33.83 15.23
C ASP A 54 -12.04 -33.18 15.58
N ILE A 55 -12.56 -32.31 14.70
CA ILE A 55 -13.92 -31.75 14.79
C ILE A 55 -14.97 -32.85 14.72
N VAL A 56 -14.81 -33.81 13.81
CA VAL A 56 -15.76 -34.92 13.66
C VAL A 56 -15.72 -35.81 14.91
N LYS A 57 -14.51 -36.17 15.35
CA LYS A 57 -14.30 -36.99 16.55
C LYS A 57 -14.89 -36.36 17.82
N GLY A 58 -14.77 -35.04 17.99
CA GLY A 58 -15.25 -34.34 19.18
C GLY A 58 -14.37 -34.52 20.43
N GLY A 59 -14.90 -34.10 21.58
CA GLY A 59 -14.16 -34.01 22.84
C GLY A 59 -14.81 -34.77 24.00
N LYS A 60 -14.63 -34.29 25.23
CA LYS A 60 -15.18 -34.90 26.47
C LYS A 60 -16.70 -35.12 26.44
N ARG A 61 -17.44 -34.33 25.65
CA ARG A 61 -18.91 -34.44 25.51
C ARG A 61 -19.35 -35.37 24.39
N GLY A 62 -18.44 -36.14 23.84
CA GLY A 62 -18.67 -37.10 22.76
C GLY A 62 -18.50 -36.48 21.37
N THR A 63 -19.03 -37.20 20.38
CA THR A 63 -18.93 -36.88 18.96
C THR A 63 -19.47 -35.48 18.66
N SER A 64 -18.64 -34.67 18.01
CA SER A 64 -18.99 -33.27 17.72
C SER A 64 -19.79 -33.14 16.41
N ILE A 65 -19.48 -33.96 15.40
CA ILE A 65 -20.24 -34.02 14.14
C ILE A 65 -20.67 -35.46 13.82
N VAL A 66 -21.95 -35.62 13.50
CA VAL A 66 -22.50 -36.84 12.90
C VAL A 66 -22.78 -36.55 11.43
N ALA A 67 -22.00 -37.15 10.54
CA ALA A 67 -22.09 -36.91 9.10
C ALA A 67 -23.53 -37.09 8.59
N LYS A 68 -23.97 -36.18 7.71
CA LYS A 68 -25.32 -36.09 7.13
C LYS A 68 -26.45 -35.81 8.14
N GLN A 69 -26.14 -35.63 9.43
CA GLN A 69 -27.13 -35.48 10.50
C GLN A 69 -26.83 -34.24 11.37
N PRO A 70 -27.10 -33.03 10.86
CA PRO A 70 -26.86 -31.78 11.60
C PRO A 70 -27.61 -31.73 12.95
N ASP A 71 -28.83 -32.26 13.00
CA ASP A 71 -29.66 -32.22 14.23
C ASP A 71 -29.18 -33.21 15.31
N LYS A 72 -28.24 -34.11 14.98
CA LYS A 72 -27.51 -34.96 15.95
C LYS A 72 -26.07 -34.51 16.18
N SER A 73 -25.62 -33.47 15.49
CA SER A 73 -24.24 -32.97 15.58
C SER A 73 -24.12 -31.95 16.71
N LEU A 74 -23.36 -32.28 17.75
CA LEU A 74 -23.23 -31.45 18.95
C LEU A 74 -22.76 -30.03 18.61
N LEU A 75 -21.76 -29.88 17.72
CA LEU A 75 -21.24 -28.56 17.32
C LEU A 75 -22.34 -27.68 16.72
N TYR A 76 -23.16 -28.23 15.84
CA TYR A 76 -24.29 -27.50 15.23
C TYR A 76 -25.32 -27.10 16.28
N LEU A 77 -25.65 -27.98 17.22
CA LEU A 77 -26.66 -27.71 18.25
C LEU A 77 -26.22 -26.64 19.26
N VAL A 78 -24.93 -26.61 19.63
CA VAL A 78 -24.41 -25.58 20.54
C VAL A 78 -24.20 -24.24 19.83
N ALA A 79 -23.79 -24.25 18.56
CA ALA A 79 -23.60 -23.06 17.72
C ALA A 79 -24.93 -22.40 17.33
N SER A 80 -25.95 -23.19 16.98
CA SER A 80 -27.33 -22.73 16.75
C SER A 80 -28.03 -22.28 18.03
N ARG A 81 -27.40 -22.51 19.20
CA ARG A 81 -27.95 -22.27 20.53
C ARG A 81 -29.23 -23.07 20.83
N LYS A 82 -29.45 -24.20 20.14
CA LYS A 82 -30.52 -25.16 20.45
C LYS A 82 -30.21 -26.02 21.67
N LYS A 83 -28.92 -26.27 21.95
CA LYS A 83 -28.46 -27.08 23.09
C LYS A 83 -27.51 -26.31 23.99
N LYS A 84 -27.64 -26.49 25.31
CA LYS A 84 -26.74 -25.90 26.29
C LYS A 84 -25.47 -26.76 26.48
N PRO A 85 -24.32 -26.15 26.82
CA PRO A 85 -24.11 -24.69 26.83
C PRO A 85 -24.09 -24.14 25.40
N HIS A 86 -24.58 -22.91 25.25
CA HIS A 86 -24.52 -22.20 24.00
C HIS A 86 -23.08 -21.79 23.70
N MET A 87 -22.66 -21.98 22.46
CA MET A 87 -21.30 -21.67 22.01
C MET A 87 -21.32 -20.64 20.88
N PRO A 88 -20.43 -19.63 20.90
CA PRO A 88 -19.64 -19.24 22.07
C PRO A 88 -20.56 -18.79 23.23
N PRO A 89 -20.12 -18.92 24.49
CA PRO A 89 -20.85 -18.36 25.62
C PRO A 89 -20.96 -16.85 25.42
N LEU A 90 -22.12 -16.27 25.75
CA LEU A 90 -22.29 -14.82 25.75
C LEU A 90 -22.81 -14.38 27.13
N PRO A 91 -22.20 -13.35 27.75
CA PRO A 91 -20.98 -12.65 27.31
C PRO A 91 -19.71 -13.55 27.42
N ASN A 92 -18.62 -13.16 26.74
CA ASN A 92 -17.30 -13.79 26.87
C ASN A 92 -16.17 -12.76 26.77
N ASN A 93 -14.95 -13.15 27.15
CA ASN A 93 -13.76 -12.30 27.17
C ASN A 93 -12.87 -12.43 25.92
N GLN A 94 -13.35 -13.11 24.88
CA GLN A 94 -12.60 -13.40 23.64
C GLN A 94 -13.17 -12.65 22.43
N ASP A 95 -14.07 -11.69 22.67
CA ASP A 95 -14.85 -10.98 21.64
C ASP A 95 -15.57 -11.90 20.63
N ALA A 96 -15.76 -13.16 21.01
CA ALA A 96 -16.38 -14.17 20.16
C ALA A 96 -17.88 -13.90 20.03
N LYS A 97 -18.38 -13.90 18.80
CA LYS A 97 -19.79 -13.62 18.49
C LYS A 97 -20.54 -14.92 18.21
N ALA A 98 -21.84 -14.91 18.48
CA ALA A 98 -22.70 -16.01 18.04
C ALA A 98 -22.66 -16.10 16.51
N PHE A 99 -22.78 -17.33 15.98
CA PHE A 99 -22.84 -17.56 14.54
C PHE A 99 -23.98 -16.75 13.92
N THR A 100 -23.72 -16.19 12.75
CA THR A 100 -24.75 -15.58 11.91
C THR A 100 -25.65 -16.67 11.31
N PRO A 101 -26.89 -16.33 10.88
CA PRO A 101 -27.75 -17.25 10.14
C PRO A 101 -27.04 -17.92 8.95
N ARG A 102 -26.21 -17.16 8.22
CA ARG A 102 -25.43 -17.64 7.08
C ARG A 102 -24.33 -18.61 7.47
N GLU A 103 -23.52 -18.30 8.49
CA GLU A 103 -22.47 -19.20 8.99
C GLU A 103 -23.08 -20.50 9.51
N LEU A 104 -24.24 -20.40 10.17
CA LEU A 104 -24.98 -21.58 10.63
C LEU A 104 -25.56 -22.39 9.46
N GLY A 105 -25.99 -21.71 8.39
CA GLY A 105 -26.41 -22.32 7.13
C GLY A 105 -25.28 -23.08 6.44
N LEU A 106 -24.09 -22.47 6.37
CA LEU A 106 -22.89 -23.09 5.84
C LEU A 106 -22.48 -24.32 6.66
N LEU A 107 -22.44 -24.21 7.99
CA LEU A 107 -22.13 -25.32 8.89
C LEU A 107 -23.14 -26.46 8.73
N ARG A 108 -24.45 -26.14 8.64
CA ARG A 108 -25.50 -27.14 8.39
C ARG A 108 -25.27 -27.86 7.07
N GLN A 109 -25.06 -27.10 6.01
CA GLN A 109 -24.89 -27.62 4.65
C GLN A 109 -23.64 -28.51 4.57
N TRP A 110 -22.52 -28.10 5.16
CA TRP A 110 -21.30 -28.92 5.24
C TRP A 110 -21.53 -30.27 5.95
N ILE A 111 -22.31 -30.28 7.05
CA ILE A 111 -22.66 -31.53 7.74
C ILE A 111 -23.53 -32.42 6.85
N LEU A 112 -24.53 -31.84 6.17
CA LEU A 112 -25.39 -32.56 5.21
C LEU A 112 -24.58 -33.18 4.07
N GLU A 113 -23.52 -32.51 3.63
CA GLU A 113 -22.58 -32.98 2.60
C GLU A 113 -21.58 -34.04 3.12
N GLY A 114 -21.68 -34.41 4.41
CA GLY A 114 -20.92 -35.50 5.00
C GLY A 114 -19.77 -35.05 5.91
N ALA A 115 -19.63 -33.75 6.19
CA ALA A 115 -18.61 -33.19 7.06
C ALA A 115 -17.19 -33.64 6.71
N VAL A 116 -16.91 -33.73 5.42
CA VAL A 116 -15.60 -34.12 4.91
C VAL A 116 -14.68 -32.90 4.85
N GLY A 117 -13.40 -33.12 5.18
CA GLY A 117 -12.36 -32.14 4.87
C GLY A 117 -12.25 -31.95 3.38
N SER A 118 -11.77 -30.80 2.93
CA SER A 118 -11.65 -30.55 1.51
C SER A 118 -10.76 -31.61 0.87
N LYS A 119 -11.35 -32.49 0.05
CA LYS A 119 -10.59 -33.38 -0.83
C LYS A 119 -9.88 -32.51 -1.84
N GLY A 120 -8.63 -32.16 -1.55
CA GLY A 120 -7.73 -31.49 -2.47
C GLY A 120 -8.39 -30.34 -3.21
N GLY A 121 -8.99 -29.39 -2.49
CA GLY A 121 -9.21 -28.08 -3.09
C GLY A 121 -7.84 -27.61 -3.52
N ASN A 122 -7.65 -27.42 -4.84
CA ASN A 122 -6.40 -26.95 -5.42
C ASN A 122 -5.78 -25.97 -4.44
N LYS A 123 -4.75 -26.41 -3.71
CA LYS A 123 -3.63 -25.53 -3.45
C LYS A 123 -3.39 -25.00 -4.85
N GLN A 124 -3.67 -23.73 -5.14
CA GLN A 124 -2.73 -23.08 -6.03
C GLN A 124 -1.41 -23.37 -5.34
N MET A 125 -0.74 -24.42 -5.82
CA MET A 125 0.66 -24.57 -5.57
C MET A 125 1.15 -23.18 -5.89
N LEU A 126 1.72 -22.52 -4.89
CA LEU A 126 2.77 -21.56 -5.16
C LEU A 126 3.57 -22.22 -6.29
N GLN A 127 3.43 -21.68 -7.50
CA GLN A 127 4.11 -22.25 -8.65
C GLN A 127 5.56 -21.94 -8.35
N PHE A 128 6.23 -22.88 -7.70
CA PHE A 128 7.63 -22.77 -7.34
C PHE A 128 8.36 -22.76 -8.67
N SER A 129 8.72 -21.57 -9.12
CA SER A 129 9.74 -21.43 -10.15
C SER A 129 11.08 -21.75 -9.50
N PRO A 130 11.96 -22.53 -10.16
CA PRO A 130 13.35 -22.61 -9.76
C PRO A 130 13.89 -21.19 -9.62
N LEU A 131 14.70 -20.96 -8.59
CA LEU A 131 15.47 -19.74 -8.53
C LEU A 131 16.31 -19.64 -9.82
N PRO A 132 16.42 -18.46 -10.47
CA PRO A 132 17.24 -18.30 -11.67
C PRO A 132 18.66 -18.84 -11.45
N ASP A 133 19.37 -19.29 -12.50
CA ASP A 133 20.73 -19.82 -12.34
C ASP A 133 21.75 -18.82 -11.72
N SER A 134 21.41 -17.53 -11.70
CA SER A 134 22.16 -16.48 -10.99
C SER A 134 21.93 -16.46 -9.48
N ALA A 135 20.92 -17.15 -8.98
CA ALA A 135 20.52 -17.18 -7.59
C ALA A 135 21.38 -18.17 -6.82
N LYS A 136 22.40 -17.60 -6.19
CA LYS A 136 23.28 -18.30 -5.23
C LYS A 136 22.44 -18.98 -4.14
N ALA A 137 22.84 -20.21 -3.79
CA ALA A 137 22.15 -21.07 -2.84
C ALA A 137 21.71 -20.32 -1.57
N VAL A 138 20.46 -20.56 -1.16
CA VAL A 138 19.93 -20.12 0.13
C VAL A 138 20.23 -21.23 1.13
N TYR A 139 21.08 -20.94 2.11
CA TYR A 139 21.52 -21.91 3.12
C TYR A 139 20.64 -21.93 4.36
N SER A 140 19.92 -20.83 4.62
CA SER A 140 19.00 -20.72 5.75
C SER A 140 17.88 -19.73 5.45
N VAL A 141 16.71 -19.96 6.05
CA VAL A 141 15.55 -19.06 5.97
C VAL A 141 14.92 -18.91 7.35
N ALA A 142 14.33 -17.74 7.60
CA ALA A 142 13.50 -17.51 8.78
C ALA A 142 12.32 -16.61 8.42
N LEU A 143 11.15 -16.91 8.97
CA LEU A 143 9.97 -16.05 8.86
C LEU A 143 9.80 -15.26 10.16
N SER A 144 9.47 -13.98 9.99
CA SER A 144 9.04 -13.16 11.12
C SER A 144 7.61 -13.53 11.54
N PRO A 145 7.19 -13.20 12.78
CA PRO A 145 5.80 -13.32 13.22
C PRO A 145 4.84 -12.65 12.23
N TRP A 146 3.66 -13.26 12.04
CA TRP A 146 2.64 -12.82 11.07
C TRP A 146 3.11 -12.86 9.60
N ASN A 147 4.22 -13.56 9.34
CA ASN A 147 4.79 -13.76 8.02
C ASN A 147 5.14 -12.48 7.27
N ARG A 148 5.25 -11.30 7.89
CA ARG A 148 5.47 -10.03 7.17
C ARG A 148 6.82 -9.94 6.44
N PHE A 149 7.85 -10.51 7.04
CA PHE A 149 9.20 -10.57 6.49
C PHE A 149 9.73 -12.01 6.44
N ALA A 150 10.52 -12.28 5.40
CA ALA A 150 11.36 -13.45 5.26
C ALA A 150 12.83 -13.04 5.24
N ALA A 151 13.67 -13.67 6.05
CA ALA A 151 15.11 -13.55 5.98
C ALA A 151 15.69 -14.74 5.21
N ALA A 152 16.66 -14.49 4.33
CA ALA A 152 17.39 -15.52 3.59
C ALA A 152 18.91 -15.35 3.81
N GLY A 153 19.57 -16.41 4.28
CA GLY A 153 21.01 -16.51 4.40
C GLY A 153 21.60 -17.06 3.10
N ARG A 154 22.40 -16.25 2.41
CA ARG A 154 23.02 -16.59 1.12
C ARG A 154 24.53 -16.41 1.23
N ALA A 155 25.26 -17.51 1.25
CA ALA A 155 26.68 -17.48 1.64
C ALA A 155 26.85 -16.72 2.98
N ASN A 156 27.68 -15.69 2.98
CA ASN A 156 27.95 -14.83 4.13
C ASN A 156 27.05 -13.58 4.20
N GLN A 157 25.96 -13.55 3.43
CA GLN A 157 25.02 -12.43 3.32
C GLN A 157 23.68 -12.79 3.94
N VAL A 158 22.97 -11.78 4.46
CA VAL A 158 21.59 -11.92 4.94
C VAL A 158 20.74 -10.90 4.22
N GLU A 159 19.73 -11.38 3.50
CA GLU A 159 18.75 -10.54 2.78
C GLU A 159 17.38 -10.64 3.46
N ILE A 160 16.66 -9.52 3.53
CA ILE A 160 15.32 -9.42 4.09
C ILE A 160 14.35 -9.08 2.98
N TYR A 161 13.30 -9.86 2.87
CA TYR A 161 12.20 -9.69 1.92
C TYR A 161 10.93 -9.33 2.67
N ASP A 162 10.16 -8.41 2.12
CA ASP A 162 8.79 -8.16 2.56
C ASP A 162 7.88 -9.11 1.77
N THR A 163 7.18 -9.99 2.49
CA THR A 163 6.37 -11.06 1.87
C THR A 163 5.08 -10.53 1.27
N THR A 164 4.62 -9.35 1.70
CA THR A 164 3.43 -8.70 1.17
C THR A 164 3.76 -8.00 -0.15
N LEU A 165 4.92 -7.36 -0.22
CA LEU A 165 5.40 -6.69 -1.43
C LEU A 165 6.05 -7.65 -2.43
N GLY A 166 6.50 -8.82 -1.97
CA GLY A 166 7.21 -9.80 -2.80
C GLY A 166 8.61 -9.37 -3.20
N GLU A 167 9.20 -8.38 -2.52
CA GLU A 167 10.47 -7.77 -2.90
C GLU A 167 11.48 -7.75 -1.76
N LYS A 168 12.77 -7.60 -2.11
CA LYS A 168 13.86 -7.44 -1.14
C LYS A 168 13.84 -6.02 -0.58
N VAL A 169 13.69 -5.89 0.73
CA VAL A 169 13.60 -4.58 1.42
C VAL A 169 14.86 -4.21 2.19
N ALA A 170 15.72 -5.18 2.52
CA ALA A 170 17.00 -4.88 3.16
C ALA A 170 18.07 -5.95 2.88
N ARG A 171 19.33 -5.55 3.03
CA ARG A 171 20.47 -6.45 3.16
C ARG A 171 21.25 -6.09 4.41
N LEU A 172 21.49 -7.08 5.27
CA LEU A 172 22.23 -6.87 6.52
C LEU A 172 23.73 -6.97 6.25
N VAL A 173 24.48 -5.98 6.71
CA VAL A 173 25.93 -5.87 6.53
C VAL A 173 26.55 -5.53 7.87
N ASP A 174 27.63 -6.23 8.25
CA ASP A 174 28.48 -5.84 9.37
C ASP A 174 29.55 -4.86 8.87
N PRO A 175 29.50 -3.58 9.27
CA PRO A 175 30.48 -2.58 8.83
C PRO A 175 31.92 -2.92 9.23
N LYS A 176 32.13 -3.72 10.28
CA LYS A 176 33.48 -4.12 10.72
C LYS A 176 34.14 -5.05 9.70
N LEU A 177 33.36 -5.89 9.01
CA LEU A 177 33.90 -6.79 7.99
C LEU A 177 34.37 -6.04 6.75
N GLY A 178 33.70 -4.95 6.38
CA GLY A 178 34.11 -4.08 5.28
C GLY A 178 35.48 -3.41 5.46
N LYS A 179 36.02 -3.40 6.69
CA LYS A 179 37.34 -2.85 7.02
C LYS A 179 38.47 -3.86 6.92
N ILE A 180 38.17 -5.16 6.80
CA ILE A 180 39.17 -6.21 6.75
C ILE A 180 39.84 -6.23 5.37
N LYS A 181 41.18 -6.16 5.35
CA LYS A 181 41.99 -6.23 4.13
C LYS A 181 42.91 -7.46 4.15
N PHE A 182 43.22 -7.98 2.97
CA PHE A 182 44.25 -8.99 2.74
C PHE A 182 45.07 -8.58 1.52
N LYS A 183 46.39 -8.44 1.67
CA LYS A 183 47.29 -7.91 0.63
C LYS A 183 46.73 -6.60 0.02
N ASP A 184 46.39 -5.66 0.90
CA ASP A 184 45.79 -4.35 0.60
C ASP A 184 44.42 -4.32 -0.11
N LYS A 185 43.83 -5.49 -0.40
CA LYS A 185 42.50 -5.61 -0.99
C LYS A 185 41.45 -5.85 0.10
N ILE A 186 40.29 -5.20 -0.02
CA ILE A 186 39.14 -5.44 0.87
C ILE A 186 38.69 -6.89 0.69
N MET A 187 38.58 -7.63 1.79
CA MET A 187 38.24 -9.06 1.79
C MET A 187 36.77 -9.32 1.44
N TYR A 188 35.87 -8.38 1.76
CA TYR A 188 34.43 -8.50 1.52
C TYR A 188 33.91 -7.34 0.66
N PRO A 189 34.34 -7.24 -0.62
CA PRO A 189 33.88 -6.18 -1.52
C PRO A 189 32.37 -6.35 -1.73
N GLY A 190 31.59 -5.29 -1.44
CA GLY A 190 30.11 -5.33 -1.47
C GLY A 190 29.43 -5.67 -0.15
N GLY A 191 30.20 -5.84 0.94
CA GLY A 191 29.68 -6.01 2.30
C GLY A 191 29.19 -7.42 2.62
N ALA A 192 29.41 -7.86 3.85
CA ALA A 192 29.00 -9.18 4.33
C ALA A 192 28.32 -9.08 5.69
N ALA A 193 27.36 -9.97 5.95
CA ALA A 193 26.76 -10.12 7.27
C ALA A 193 27.67 -10.92 8.19
N HIS A 194 28.34 -11.96 7.66
CA HIS A 194 29.24 -12.86 8.39
C HIS A 194 30.57 -13.05 7.64
N ARG A 195 31.57 -13.65 8.28
CA ARG A 195 32.85 -13.99 7.62
C ARG A 195 32.73 -15.24 6.74
N ASP A 196 31.74 -16.05 7.05
CA ASP A 196 31.47 -17.38 6.48
C ASP A 196 29.95 -17.55 6.29
N PHE A 197 29.52 -18.74 5.86
CA PHE A 197 28.14 -19.11 5.62
C PHE A 197 27.21 -18.83 6.80
N VAL A 198 26.01 -18.32 6.51
CA VAL A 198 24.91 -18.15 7.46
C VAL A 198 24.04 -19.39 7.46
N HIS A 199 24.23 -20.27 8.44
CA HIS A 199 23.57 -21.58 8.49
C HIS A 199 22.28 -21.59 9.31
N SER A 200 22.07 -20.61 10.19
CA SER A 200 20.88 -20.56 11.03
C SER A 200 20.39 -19.15 11.23
N MET A 201 19.07 -18.99 11.31
CA MET A 201 18.42 -17.71 11.57
C MET A 201 17.13 -17.91 12.36
N ALA A 202 16.81 -16.96 13.24
CA ALA A 202 15.55 -16.96 13.97
C ALA A 202 15.11 -15.53 14.30
N PHE A 203 13.85 -15.20 14.01
CA PHE A 203 13.24 -13.97 14.50
C PHE A 203 12.78 -14.14 15.94
N SER A 204 12.92 -13.08 16.75
CA SER A 204 12.28 -13.02 18.07
C SER A 204 10.75 -13.03 17.93
N PRO A 205 9.98 -13.48 18.94
CA PRO A 205 8.50 -13.47 18.92
C PRO A 205 7.87 -12.09 18.67
N SER A 206 8.57 -11.00 18.99
CA SER A 206 8.12 -9.64 18.70
C SER A 206 8.38 -9.18 17.25
N GLY A 207 9.14 -9.95 16.47
CA GLY A 207 9.59 -9.61 15.12
C GLY A 207 10.64 -8.50 15.05
N ASN A 208 11.06 -7.92 16.17
CA ASN A 208 11.98 -6.77 16.21
C ASN A 208 13.46 -7.15 16.28
N MET A 209 13.79 -8.42 16.49
CA MET A 209 15.16 -8.92 16.43
C MET A 209 15.27 -10.14 15.52
N LEU A 210 16.39 -10.25 14.82
CA LEU A 210 16.81 -11.42 14.07
C LEU A 210 18.16 -11.90 14.63
N ALA A 211 18.24 -13.16 15.04
CA ALA A 211 19.51 -13.82 15.31
C ALA A 211 19.99 -14.50 14.02
N THR A 212 21.27 -14.35 13.66
CA THR A 212 21.88 -15.09 12.56
C THR A 212 23.19 -15.74 13.00
N GLY A 213 23.31 -17.05 12.76
CA GLY A 213 24.49 -17.84 13.10
C GLY A 213 25.38 -18.08 11.89
N GLY A 214 26.66 -17.74 12.03
CA GLY A 214 27.73 -18.08 11.11
C GLY A 214 28.86 -18.82 11.83
N TYR A 215 29.95 -19.13 11.13
CA TYR A 215 31.08 -19.86 11.70
C TYR A 215 31.64 -19.18 12.97
N ARG A 216 31.48 -19.86 14.11
CA ARG A 216 31.89 -19.45 15.46
C ARG A 216 31.28 -18.16 16.01
N VAL A 217 30.27 -17.57 15.36
CA VAL A 217 29.67 -16.30 15.80
C VAL A 217 28.16 -16.26 15.58
N VAL A 218 27.44 -15.73 16.56
CA VAL A 218 26.03 -15.34 16.43
C VAL A 218 25.96 -13.82 16.41
N LYS A 219 25.20 -13.26 15.46
CA LYS A 219 24.91 -11.83 15.39
C LYS A 219 23.44 -11.58 15.65
N LEU A 220 23.17 -10.55 16.45
CA LEU A 220 21.82 -10.07 16.72
C LEU A 220 21.60 -8.77 15.96
N TRP A 221 20.56 -8.76 15.13
CA TRP A 221 20.15 -7.61 14.34
C TRP A 221 18.87 -7.06 14.93
N LYS A 222 18.89 -5.80 15.35
CA LYS A 222 17.71 -5.14 15.92
C LYS A 222 17.08 -4.26 14.86
N ARG A 223 15.80 -4.49 14.58
CA ARG A 223 14.94 -3.54 13.87
C ARG A 223 14.56 -2.46 14.88
N ASN A 224 14.72 -1.20 14.50
CA ASN A 224 14.13 -0.10 15.27
C ASN A 224 12.61 -0.27 15.21
N ALA A 225 11.99 -0.67 16.32
CA ALA A 225 10.54 -0.73 16.43
C ALA A 225 9.94 0.64 16.08
N VAL A 226 8.73 0.66 15.50
CA VAL A 226 7.96 1.90 15.37
C VAL A 226 7.67 2.39 16.78
N ARG A 227 8.47 3.34 17.26
CA ARG A 227 8.32 3.98 18.57
C ARG A 227 7.68 5.33 18.35
N GLN A 228 6.69 5.66 19.18
CA GLN A 228 6.22 7.03 19.28
C GLN A 228 7.38 7.91 19.78
N ILE A 229 7.95 8.71 18.88
CA ILE A 229 9.09 9.59 19.18
C ILE A 229 8.67 10.88 19.86
N ALA A 230 7.43 11.33 19.66
CA ALA A 230 6.86 12.50 20.29
C ALA A 230 5.32 12.37 20.41
N LYS A 231 4.73 13.00 21.43
CA LYS A 231 3.29 13.29 21.49
C LYS A 231 3.13 14.80 21.33
N LEU A 232 2.50 15.24 20.25
CA LEU A 232 2.17 16.65 20.06
C LEU A 232 0.86 16.92 20.80
N ALA A 233 0.95 17.39 22.04
CA ALA A 233 -0.21 17.90 22.74
C ALA A 233 -0.54 19.29 22.17
N GLY A 234 -1.77 19.45 21.68
CA GLY A 234 -2.30 20.73 21.22
C GLY A 234 -3.58 21.08 21.99
N PRO A 235 -4.00 22.36 21.97
CA PRO A 235 -5.19 22.81 22.69
C PRO A 235 -6.50 22.33 22.05
N ALA A 236 -6.45 21.71 20.87
CA ALA A 236 -7.62 21.31 20.09
C ALA A 236 -7.37 20.00 19.34
N ALA A 237 -8.45 19.37 18.88
CA ALA A 237 -8.40 18.15 18.09
C ALA A 237 -7.67 18.38 16.76
N VAL A 238 -6.87 17.40 16.34
CA VAL A 238 -6.20 17.41 15.04
C VAL A 238 -7.22 17.11 13.94
N THR A 239 -7.22 17.93 12.90
CA THR A 239 -8.18 17.83 11.79
C THR A 239 -7.55 17.37 10.49
N SER A 240 -6.26 17.63 10.29
CA SER A 240 -5.52 17.20 9.09
C SER A 240 -4.02 17.17 9.36
N THR A 241 -3.29 16.36 8.59
CA THR A 241 -1.83 16.26 8.67
C THR A 241 -1.21 16.08 7.30
N ALA A 242 -0.03 16.67 7.09
CA ALA A 242 0.80 16.44 5.91
C ALA A 242 2.29 16.39 6.29
N ILE A 243 3.12 15.76 5.46
CA ILE A 243 4.57 15.64 5.69
C ILE A 243 5.31 16.13 4.44
N THR A 244 6.43 16.83 4.63
CA THR A 244 7.31 17.26 3.52
C THR A 244 7.91 16.06 2.79
N ALA A 245 8.25 16.24 1.51
CA ALA A 245 8.81 15.15 0.70
C ALA A 245 10.14 14.59 1.21
N ASP A 246 10.89 15.36 1.99
CA ASP A 246 12.11 14.93 2.66
C ASP A 246 11.89 14.29 4.05
N GLY A 247 10.64 14.24 4.52
CA GLY A 247 10.25 13.62 5.79
C GLY A 247 10.70 14.38 7.04
N LYS A 248 11.14 15.63 6.93
CA LYS A 248 11.67 16.39 8.07
C LYS A 248 10.64 17.23 8.81
N ILE A 249 9.61 17.70 8.12
CA ILE A 249 8.60 18.59 8.69
C ILE A 249 7.21 17.97 8.51
N ALA A 250 6.43 17.98 9.59
CA ALA A 250 4.99 17.73 9.53
C ALA A 250 4.21 19.03 9.67
N ALA A 251 3.14 19.19 8.90
CA ALA A 251 2.11 20.18 9.15
C ALA A 251 0.94 19.49 9.88
N VAL A 252 0.52 20.06 11.00
CA VAL A 252 -0.60 19.57 11.82
C VAL A 252 -1.64 20.67 11.93
N ALA A 253 -2.79 20.48 11.29
CA ALA A 253 -3.95 21.34 11.43
C ALA A 253 -4.75 20.94 12.66
N SER A 254 -5.28 21.92 13.38
CA SER A 254 -6.10 21.70 14.57
C SER A 254 -7.40 22.49 14.51
N ALA A 255 -8.40 22.08 15.29
CA ALA A 255 -9.71 22.73 15.36
C ALA A 255 -9.67 24.14 16.00
N ASP A 256 -8.50 24.60 16.46
CA ASP A 256 -8.21 26.00 16.83
C ASP A 256 -7.87 26.90 15.62
N ASN A 257 -8.04 26.37 14.40
CA ASN A 257 -7.80 27.03 13.11
C ASN A 257 -6.31 27.29 12.80
N ILE A 258 -5.39 26.76 13.60
CA ILE A 258 -3.95 26.97 13.43
C ILE A 258 -3.34 25.73 12.76
N VAL A 259 -2.41 25.97 11.83
CA VAL A 259 -1.53 24.92 11.30
C VAL A 259 -0.17 25.04 11.96
N ARG A 260 0.32 23.97 12.59
CA ARG A 260 1.62 23.92 13.25
C ARG A 260 2.60 23.14 12.39
N LEU A 261 3.74 23.76 12.07
CA LEU A 261 4.88 23.10 11.44
C LEU A 261 5.76 22.51 12.52
N VAL A 262 6.05 21.22 12.43
CA VAL A 262 6.72 20.45 13.48
C VAL A 262 7.93 19.75 12.90
N ASN A 263 9.07 19.86 13.58
CA ASN A 263 10.26 19.07 13.26
C ASN A 263 10.01 17.61 13.64
N LEU A 264 10.07 16.70 12.67
CA LEU A 264 9.84 15.28 12.92
C LEU A 264 10.98 14.60 13.69
N ALA A 265 12.18 15.20 13.76
CA ALA A 265 13.30 14.63 14.50
C ALA A 265 13.13 14.70 16.03
N ASP A 266 12.56 15.79 16.54
CA ASP A 266 12.44 16.04 17.98
C ASP A 266 11.00 16.37 18.43
N GLY A 267 10.05 16.47 17.50
CA GLY A 267 8.66 16.79 17.77
C GLY A 267 8.40 18.25 18.17
N LYS A 268 9.36 19.17 17.98
CA LYS A 268 9.15 20.57 18.35
C LYS A 268 8.40 21.34 17.28
N VAL A 269 7.47 22.19 17.71
CA VAL A 269 6.81 23.16 16.84
C VAL A 269 7.86 24.18 16.39
N ILE A 270 8.13 24.24 15.10
CA ILE A 270 9.02 25.20 14.45
C ILE A 270 8.27 26.51 14.18
N ARG A 271 6.97 26.42 13.82
CA ARG A 271 6.18 27.59 13.41
C ARG A 271 4.68 27.35 13.57
N GLU A 272 3.95 28.42 13.88
CA GLU A 272 2.48 28.46 13.78
C GLU A 272 2.06 29.31 12.58
N LEU A 273 1.17 28.77 11.74
CA LEU A 273 0.56 29.46 10.62
C LEU A 273 -0.85 29.88 11.02
N LYS A 274 -1.01 31.17 11.28
CA LYS A 274 -2.26 31.79 11.75
C LYS A 274 -2.95 32.53 10.62
N GLY A 275 -4.29 32.53 10.63
CA GLY A 275 -5.08 33.38 9.76
C GLY A 275 -6.40 32.77 9.29
N HIS A 276 -6.53 31.44 9.32
CA HIS A 276 -7.84 30.81 9.11
C HIS A 276 -8.80 31.15 10.24
N THR A 277 -10.08 31.33 9.90
CA THR A 277 -11.14 31.67 10.88
C THR A 277 -12.07 30.50 11.20
N ALA A 278 -11.84 29.35 10.58
CA ALA A 278 -12.50 28.08 10.88
C ALA A 278 -11.56 26.89 10.61
N ALA A 279 -12.01 25.69 10.97
CA ALA A 279 -11.18 24.48 10.98
C ALA A 279 -10.53 24.21 9.62
N VAL A 280 -9.24 23.90 9.64
CA VAL A 280 -8.48 23.49 8.46
C VAL A 280 -8.69 22.00 8.25
N SER A 281 -9.22 21.62 7.09
CA SER A 281 -9.68 20.26 6.77
C SER A 281 -8.72 19.53 5.82
N GLY A 282 -7.99 20.27 4.96
CA GLY A 282 -7.03 19.72 4.02
C GLY A 282 -5.66 20.38 4.14
N LEU A 283 -4.61 19.58 3.98
CA LEU A 283 -3.21 20.01 3.95
C LEU A 283 -2.44 19.23 2.86
N ALA A 284 -1.63 19.92 2.07
CA ALA A 284 -0.69 19.26 1.15
C ALA A 284 0.59 20.07 0.96
N PHE A 285 1.73 19.38 0.91
CA PHE A 285 3.03 19.99 0.59
C PHE A 285 3.35 19.88 -0.90
N TYR A 286 4.10 20.87 -1.40
CA TYR A 286 4.80 20.79 -2.67
C TYR A 286 6.33 20.83 -2.44
N PRO A 287 7.11 19.94 -3.09
CA PRO A 287 6.65 18.85 -3.96
C PRO A 287 5.94 17.73 -3.18
N HIS A 288 5.13 16.92 -3.90
CA HIS A 288 4.32 15.89 -3.27
C HIS A 288 5.21 14.75 -2.72
N PRO A 289 5.00 14.28 -1.47
CA PRO A 289 5.91 13.32 -0.82
C PRO A 289 5.97 11.94 -1.50
N SER A 290 4.89 11.53 -2.17
CA SER A 290 4.87 10.25 -2.89
C SER A 290 5.79 10.19 -4.12
N GLU A 291 6.21 11.35 -4.66
CA GLU A 291 7.18 11.36 -5.78
C GLU A 291 8.54 10.79 -5.39
N THR A 292 8.98 10.93 -4.13
CA THR A 292 10.26 10.38 -3.65
C THR A 292 10.33 8.87 -3.86
N SER A 293 9.34 8.14 -3.32
CA SER A 293 9.29 6.68 -3.42
C SER A 293 9.16 6.20 -4.87
N ARG A 294 8.40 6.93 -5.68
CA ARG A 294 8.20 6.60 -7.10
C ARG A 294 9.49 6.77 -7.93
N LEU A 295 10.23 7.87 -7.72
CA LEU A 295 11.49 8.13 -8.44
C LEU A 295 12.55 7.10 -8.07
N ALA A 296 12.69 6.75 -6.78
CA ALA A 296 13.58 5.69 -6.33
C ALA A 296 13.24 4.33 -6.98
N ALA A 297 11.95 3.97 -7.05
CA ALA A 297 11.50 2.75 -7.72
C ALA A 297 11.80 2.79 -9.24
N THR A 298 11.63 3.95 -9.88
CA THR A 298 11.93 4.15 -11.31
C THR A 298 13.41 3.98 -11.59
N THR A 299 14.28 4.58 -10.78
CA THR A 299 15.75 4.41 -10.88
C THR A 299 16.14 2.95 -10.70
N THR A 300 15.57 2.27 -9.71
CA THR A 300 15.82 0.83 -9.46
C THR A 300 15.40 -0.04 -10.65
N ALA A 301 14.21 0.21 -11.21
CA ALA A 301 13.72 -0.50 -12.38
C ALA A 301 14.59 -0.25 -13.62
N ALA A 302 15.04 0.98 -13.83
CA ALA A 302 15.94 1.34 -14.93
C ALA A 302 17.32 0.67 -14.81
N ASP A 303 17.84 0.56 -13.58
CA ASP A 303 19.11 -0.13 -13.31
C ASP A 303 18.99 -1.63 -13.60
N ALA A 304 17.91 -2.26 -13.13
CA ALA A 304 17.60 -3.66 -13.44
C ALA A 304 17.42 -3.91 -14.94
N ALA A 305 16.75 -3.00 -15.66
CA ALA A 305 16.57 -3.08 -17.10
C ALA A 305 17.91 -2.96 -17.85
N LEU A 306 18.82 -2.08 -17.39
CA LEU A 306 20.16 -1.96 -17.95
C LEU A 306 20.98 -3.24 -17.73
N ALA A 307 20.92 -3.82 -16.53
CA ALA A 307 21.59 -5.08 -16.22
C ALA A 307 21.10 -6.20 -17.16
N ALA A 308 19.78 -6.37 -17.30
CA ALA A 308 19.19 -7.36 -18.18
C ALA A 308 19.53 -7.14 -19.67
N ALA A 309 19.50 -5.89 -20.15
CA ALA A 309 19.86 -5.54 -21.52
C ALA A 309 21.34 -5.82 -21.80
N THR A 310 22.22 -5.48 -20.86
CA THR A 310 23.66 -5.75 -20.95
C THR A 310 23.95 -7.24 -21.03
N THR A 311 23.30 -8.07 -20.20
CA THR A 311 23.40 -9.53 -20.30
C THR A 311 22.97 -10.03 -21.67
N LYS A 312 21.81 -9.60 -22.17
CA LYS A 312 21.32 -9.99 -23.50
C LYS A 312 22.27 -9.59 -24.62
N GLN A 313 22.86 -8.39 -24.54
CA GLN A 313 23.85 -7.93 -25.50
C GLN A 313 25.09 -8.84 -25.50
N VAL A 314 25.67 -9.12 -24.33
CA VAL A 314 26.84 -10.01 -24.21
C VAL A 314 26.53 -11.40 -24.77
N THR A 315 25.37 -11.99 -24.43
CA THR A 315 24.97 -13.30 -24.95
C THR A 315 24.78 -13.29 -26.46
N ALA A 316 24.14 -12.27 -27.02
CA ALA A 316 23.90 -12.18 -28.46
C ALA A 316 25.21 -11.95 -29.26
N GLU A 317 26.11 -11.10 -28.75
CA GLU A 317 27.44 -10.90 -29.33
C GLU A 317 28.29 -12.18 -29.27
N GLN A 318 28.20 -12.94 -28.17
CA GLN A 318 28.88 -14.21 -28.03
C GLN A 318 28.31 -15.26 -29.00
N ALA A 319 26.99 -15.31 -29.19
CA ALA A 319 26.35 -16.21 -30.15
C ALA A 319 26.73 -15.93 -31.62
N VAL A 320 27.10 -14.69 -31.96
CA VAL A 320 27.68 -14.34 -33.26
C VAL A 320 29.11 -14.86 -33.37
N LYS A 321 29.93 -14.74 -32.32
CA LYS A 321 31.33 -15.19 -32.29
C LYS A 321 31.45 -16.72 -32.34
N ASP A 322 30.57 -17.41 -31.62
CA ASP A 322 30.58 -18.88 -31.49
C ASP A 322 29.79 -19.58 -32.61
N PHE A 323 29.40 -18.86 -33.67
CA PHE A 323 28.63 -19.45 -34.77
C PHE A 323 29.49 -20.44 -35.57
N ASP A 324 29.25 -21.73 -35.32
CA ASP A 324 29.79 -22.83 -36.12
C ASP A 324 28.67 -23.50 -36.94
N PRO A 325 28.60 -23.27 -38.27
CA PRO A 325 27.57 -23.86 -39.12
C PRO A 325 27.69 -25.39 -39.24
N LYS A 326 28.89 -25.97 -39.03
CA LYS A 326 29.10 -27.43 -39.10
C LYS A 326 28.49 -28.12 -37.88
N ALA A 327 28.72 -27.58 -36.68
CA ALA A 327 28.11 -28.08 -35.46
C ALA A 327 26.57 -28.06 -35.51
N LEU A 328 25.99 -27.09 -36.24
CA LEU A 328 24.55 -26.93 -36.41
C LEU A 328 23.95 -27.66 -37.63
N LYS A 329 24.78 -28.38 -38.41
CA LYS A 329 24.36 -29.10 -39.64
C LYS A 329 23.61 -28.21 -40.64
N LEU A 330 24.05 -26.96 -40.78
CA LEU A 330 23.47 -26.00 -41.73
C LEU A 330 24.23 -26.02 -43.06
N GLU A 331 23.51 -25.89 -44.17
CA GLU A 331 24.06 -25.89 -45.53
C GLU A 331 23.42 -24.78 -46.38
N GLY A 332 24.17 -24.29 -47.38
CA GLY A 332 23.69 -23.32 -48.37
C GLY A 332 23.11 -22.05 -47.77
N GLU A 333 21.94 -21.63 -48.26
CA GLU A 333 21.25 -20.40 -47.86
C GLU A 333 20.90 -20.34 -46.37
N LYS A 334 20.76 -21.49 -45.69
CA LYS A 334 20.45 -21.55 -44.25
C LYS A 334 21.58 -20.99 -43.38
N ILE A 335 22.84 -21.09 -43.82
CA ILE A 335 23.98 -20.49 -43.11
C ILE A 335 23.89 -18.96 -43.13
N ALA A 336 23.59 -18.38 -44.30
CA ALA A 336 23.46 -16.94 -44.46
C ALA A 336 22.27 -16.38 -43.66
N ALA A 337 21.14 -17.09 -43.66
CA ALA A 337 19.95 -16.73 -42.89
C ALA A 337 20.19 -16.75 -41.37
N GLU A 338 20.85 -17.80 -40.86
CA GLU A 338 21.15 -17.92 -39.43
C GLU A 338 22.19 -16.87 -38.98
N LYS A 339 23.25 -16.65 -39.79
CA LYS A 339 24.24 -15.59 -39.53
C LYS A 339 23.59 -14.22 -39.45
N LYS A 340 22.70 -13.90 -40.40
CA LYS A 340 21.95 -12.65 -40.40
C LYS A 340 21.07 -12.51 -39.16
N THR A 341 20.37 -13.58 -38.78
CA THR A 341 19.52 -13.60 -37.58
C THR A 341 20.32 -13.28 -36.32
N ARG A 342 21.50 -13.89 -36.15
CA ARG A 342 22.39 -13.63 -35.00
C ARG A 342 22.93 -12.20 -34.98
N THR A 343 23.37 -11.67 -36.13
CA THR A 343 23.87 -10.29 -36.21
C THR A 343 22.76 -9.27 -35.95
N ASP A 344 21.55 -9.52 -36.46
CA ASP A 344 20.39 -8.65 -36.22
C ASP A 344 19.99 -8.69 -34.73
N ALA A 345 20.02 -9.86 -34.09
CA ALA A 345 19.76 -10.01 -32.66
C ALA A 345 20.79 -9.28 -31.80
N ALA A 346 22.09 -9.36 -32.14
CA ALA A 346 23.15 -8.63 -31.45
C ALA A 346 22.99 -7.11 -31.61
N ALA A 347 22.69 -6.62 -32.82
CA ALA A 347 22.44 -5.21 -33.08
C ALA A 347 21.21 -4.68 -32.31
N ALA A 348 20.12 -5.46 -32.29
CA ALA A 348 18.92 -5.14 -31.51
C ALA A 348 19.21 -5.09 -30.01
N ALA A 349 19.98 -6.04 -29.48
CA ALA A 349 20.37 -6.05 -28.07
C ALA A 349 21.26 -4.85 -27.70
N ALA A 350 22.22 -4.47 -28.55
CA ALA A 350 23.05 -3.28 -28.35
C ALA A 350 22.22 -1.98 -28.35
N LYS A 351 21.23 -1.87 -29.24
CA LYS A 351 20.28 -0.75 -29.25
C LYS A 351 19.44 -0.71 -27.95
N ALA A 352 18.97 -1.87 -27.48
CA ALA A 352 18.23 -1.97 -26.22
C ALA A 352 19.08 -1.56 -25.01
N THR A 353 20.35 -1.99 -24.95
CA THR A 353 21.30 -1.54 -23.90
C THR A 353 21.49 -0.03 -23.94
N THR A 354 21.64 0.55 -25.13
CA THR A 354 21.81 2.00 -25.29
C THR A 354 20.57 2.75 -24.80
N ALA A 355 19.37 2.29 -25.16
CA ALA A 355 18.11 2.85 -24.66
C ALA A 355 18.00 2.74 -23.12
N ALA A 356 18.36 1.59 -22.54
CA ALA A 356 18.35 1.38 -21.10
C ALA A 356 19.34 2.30 -20.36
N LYS A 357 20.54 2.53 -20.92
CA LYS A 357 21.52 3.50 -20.38
C LYS A 357 20.92 4.91 -20.36
N THR A 358 20.32 5.34 -21.46
CA THR A 358 19.68 6.66 -21.56
C THR A 358 18.54 6.81 -20.55
N ALA A 359 17.71 5.77 -20.38
CA ALA A 359 16.63 5.77 -19.39
C ALA A 359 17.15 5.88 -17.95
N LEU A 360 18.23 5.15 -17.61
CA LEU A 360 18.84 5.23 -16.28
C LEU A 360 19.42 6.62 -15.98
N VAL A 361 20.08 7.24 -16.96
CA VAL A 361 20.60 8.61 -16.82
C VAL A 361 19.46 9.60 -16.59
N ALA A 362 18.37 9.49 -17.36
CA ALA A 362 17.19 10.34 -17.19
C ALA A 362 16.53 10.14 -15.81
N ALA A 363 16.39 8.90 -15.34
CA ALA A 363 15.82 8.58 -14.03
C ALA A 363 16.66 9.18 -12.87
N LYS A 364 17.98 8.97 -12.89
CA LYS A 364 18.90 9.54 -11.90
C LYS A 364 18.90 11.07 -11.90
N LYS A 365 18.81 11.69 -13.08
CA LYS A 365 18.70 13.15 -13.20
C LYS A 365 17.41 13.67 -12.56
N ALA A 366 16.27 13.05 -12.86
CA ALA A 366 14.97 13.42 -12.30
C ALA A 366 14.94 13.27 -10.77
N GLU A 367 15.51 12.19 -10.24
CA GLU A 367 15.66 11.98 -8.80
C GLU A 367 16.51 13.09 -8.15
N ALA A 368 17.66 13.44 -8.74
CA ALA A 368 18.51 14.51 -8.23
C ALA A 368 17.84 15.89 -8.24
N GLU A 369 17.13 16.23 -9.33
CA GLU A 369 16.36 17.48 -9.43
C GLU A 369 15.25 17.55 -8.37
N PHE A 370 14.56 16.44 -8.11
CA PHE A 370 13.53 16.35 -7.08
C PHE A 370 14.11 16.52 -5.68
N VAL A 371 15.22 15.85 -5.34
CA VAL A 371 15.87 15.96 -4.01
C VAL A 371 16.27 17.41 -3.73
N LYS A 372 16.78 18.13 -4.74
CA LYS A 372 17.08 19.56 -4.63
C LYS A 372 15.84 20.40 -4.33
N LEU A 373 14.72 20.12 -4.98
CA LEU A 373 13.45 20.83 -4.74
C LEU A 373 12.84 20.49 -3.37
N ALA A 374 12.83 19.21 -2.99
CA ALA A 374 12.24 18.71 -1.75
C ALA A 374 12.98 19.24 -0.51
N SER A 375 14.30 19.31 -0.55
CA SER A 375 15.12 19.84 0.55
C SER A 375 14.92 21.35 0.80
N ALA A 376 14.40 22.09 -0.17
CA ALA A 376 14.08 23.51 -0.04
C ALA A 376 12.68 23.80 0.53
N SER A 377 11.80 22.78 0.62
CA SER A 377 10.41 22.84 1.14
C SER A 377 9.69 24.16 0.84
N SER A 378 9.25 24.37 -0.39
CA SER A 378 8.87 25.73 -0.81
C SER A 378 7.44 26.14 -0.47
N GLN A 379 6.46 25.21 -0.46
CA GLN A 379 5.06 25.57 -0.23
C GLN A 379 4.21 24.51 0.49
N LEU A 380 3.29 24.99 1.31
CA LEU A 380 2.18 24.23 1.90
C LEU A 380 0.87 24.85 1.39
N VAL A 381 -0.12 24.04 1.04
CA VAL A 381 -1.49 24.50 0.83
C VAL A 381 -2.39 24.02 1.96
N SER A 382 -3.29 24.88 2.44
CA SER A 382 -4.35 24.54 3.37
C SER A 382 -5.72 24.90 2.80
N GLY A 383 -6.69 24.00 2.99
CA GLY A 383 -8.11 24.25 2.74
C GLY A 383 -8.88 24.29 4.06
N SER A 384 -9.79 25.26 4.21
CA SER A 384 -10.55 25.45 5.45
C SER A 384 -12.05 25.56 5.22
N GLN A 385 -12.78 25.26 6.30
CA GLN A 385 -14.21 25.51 6.43
C GLN A 385 -14.57 27.01 6.38
N ASP A 386 -13.58 27.91 6.50
CA ASP A 386 -13.76 29.37 6.35
C ASP A 386 -13.94 29.82 4.89
N LYS A 387 -14.06 28.84 3.97
CA LYS A 387 -14.15 29.06 2.53
C LYS A 387 -12.93 29.76 1.97
N SER A 388 -11.75 29.41 2.47
CA SER A 388 -10.49 29.83 1.89
C SER A 388 -9.53 28.68 1.65
N VAL A 389 -8.74 28.85 0.59
CA VAL A 389 -7.51 28.08 0.35
C VAL A 389 -6.33 29.03 0.51
N ARG A 390 -5.32 28.64 1.29
CA ARG A 390 -4.11 29.43 1.49
C ARG A 390 -2.88 28.67 1.05
N VAL A 391 -2.00 29.35 0.33
CA VAL A 391 -0.68 28.87 -0.05
C VAL A 391 0.33 29.58 0.84
N TRP A 392 1.07 28.81 1.60
CA TRP A 392 2.04 29.26 2.59
C TRP A 392 3.45 28.98 2.10
N LYS A 393 4.37 29.90 2.34
CA LYS A 393 5.80 29.63 2.23
C LYS A 393 6.28 29.01 3.54
N VAL A 394 6.80 27.78 3.48
CA VAL A 394 7.12 26.99 4.68
C VAL A 394 8.25 27.63 5.51
N SER A 395 9.23 28.24 4.84
CA SER A 395 10.43 28.78 5.49
C SER A 395 10.14 29.94 6.44
N ASP A 396 9.23 30.85 6.08
CA ASP A 396 8.88 32.03 6.89
C ASP A 396 7.42 32.03 7.41
N GLY A 397 6.57 31.15 6.88
CA GLY A 397 5.15 31.06 7.22
C GLY A 397 4.29 32.17 6.61
N SER A 398 4.82 32.95 5.67
CA SER A 398 4.05 33.97 4.98
C SER A 398 3.00 33.33 4.07
N VAL A 399 1.84 33.99 3.94
CA VAL A 399 0.81 33.63 2.97
C VAL A 399 1.24 34.17 1.61
N VAL A 400 1.63 33.28 0.70
CA VAL A 400 1.95 33.59 -0.70
C VAL A 400 0.68 33.92 -1.47
N ARG A 401 -0.42 33.21 -1.14
CA ARG A 401 -1.70 33.42 -1.80
C ARG A 401 -2.86 33.02 -0.90
N GLN A 402 -3.94 33.79 -0.98
CA GLN A 402 -5.23 33.47 -0.38
C GLN A 402 -6.31 33.48 -1.47
N LEU A 403 -7.09 32.41 -1.52
CA LEU A 403 -8.17 32.19 -2.46
C LEU A 403 -9.47 32.09 -1.68
N VAL A 404 -10.45 32.94 -1.98
CA VAL A 404 -11.79 32.85 -1.39
C VAL A 404 -12.65 31.96 -2.27
N THR A 405 -13.35 31.02 -1.66
CA THR A 405 -14.14 30.00 -2.35
C THR A 405 -15.63 30.16 -2.05
N PRO A 406 -16.56 29.75 -2.94
CA PRO A 406 -17.99 29.87 -2.68
C PRO A 406 -18.50 28.96 -1.55
N ALA A 407 -17.82 27.83 -1.35
CA ALA A 407 -18.19 26.79 -0.40
C ALA A 407 -17.00 26.36 0.48
N PRO A 408 -17.27 25.79 1.67
CA PRO A 408 -16.25 25.21 2.53
C PRO A 408 -15.36 24.21 1.79
N VAL A 409 -14.07 24.21 2.12
CA VAL A 409 -13.09 23.29 1.53
C VAL A 409 -12.96 22.09 2.46
N ASN A 410 -13.00 20.88 1.92
CA ASN A 410 -12.87 19.64 2.67
C ASN A 410 -11.47 19.03 2.54
N ASP A 411 -10.82 19.22 1.39
CA ASP A 411 -9.48 18.70 1.15
C ASP A 411 -8.77 19.49 0.03
N VAL A 412 -7.44 19.37 -0.05
CA VAL A 412 -6.60 20.05 -1.06
C VAL A 412 -5.44 19.18 -1.52
N ALA A 413 -5.04 19.33 -2.78
CA ALA A 413 -3.85 18.69 -3.34
C ALA A 413 -3.13 19.63 -4.32
N PHE A 414 -1.81 19.51 -4.44
CA PHE A 414 -1.06 20.14 -5.53
C PHE A 414 -1.10 19.27 -6.79
N THR A 415 -1.00 19.89 -7.97
CA THR A 415 -0.60 19.17 -9.18
C THR A 415 0.88 18.82 -9.12
N LYS A 416 1.30 17.84 -9.93
CA LYS A 416 2.69 17.33 -9.92
C LYS A 416 3.74 18.43 -10.14
N ASP A 417 3.42 19.39 -11.01
CA ASP A 417 4.28 20.52 -11.34
C ASP A 417 4.28 21.64 -10.28
N GLY A 418 3.34 21.63 -9.33
CA GLY A 418 3.15 22.70 -8.34
C GLY A 418 2.66 24.02 -8.94
N ALA A 419 2.31 24.05 -10.23
CA ALA A 419 1.77 25.24 -10.88
C ALA A 419 0.29 25.44 -10.55
N ARG A 420 -0.39 24.36 -10.17
CA ARG A 420 -1.81 24.35 -9.80
C ARG A 420 -2.05 23.60 -8.49
N LEU A 421 -3.21 23.86 -7.92
CA LEU A 421 -3.76 23.11 -6.80
C LEU A 421 -5.23 22.79 -7.06
N VAL A 422 -5.72 21.70 -6.49
CA VAL A 422 -7.12 21.27 -6.54
C VAL A 422 -7.69 21.36 -5.13
N SER A 423 -8.89 21.91 -5.00
CA SER A 423 -9.66 21.92 -3.76
C SER A 423 -10.96 21.14 -3.92
N ALA A 424 -11.24 20.25 -2.97
CA ALA A 424 -12.48 19.50 -2.85
C ALA A 424 -13.45 20.23 -1.92
N HIS A 425 -14.72 20.35 -2.30
CA HIS A 425 -15.66 21.23 -1.60
C HIS A 425 -16.94 20.54 -1.12
N ALA A 426 -17.58 21.20 -0.14
CA ALA A 426 -18.88 20.82 0.39
C ALA A 426 -20.04 21.04 -0.60
N ASP A 427 -19.85 21.80 -1.68
CA ASP A 427 -20.84 22.02 -2.74
C ASP A 427 -20.72 21.02 -3.91
N ASN A 428 -20.11 19.86 -3.66
CA ASN A 428 -19.95 18.75 -4.60
C ASN A 428 -18.96 19.01 -5.75
N LEU A 429 -18.31 20.18 -5.77
CA LEU A 429 -17.39 20.58 -6.82
C LEU A 429 -15.93 20.33 -6.42
N LEU A 430 -15.10 20.13 -7.45
CA LEU A 430 -13.68 20.39 -7.32
C LEU A 430 -13.31 21.66 -8.08
N ARG A 431 -12.36 22.42 -7.54
CA ARG A 431 -11.88 23.65 -8.17
C ARG A 431 -10.37 23.58 -8.34
N VAL A 432 -9.91 23.92 -9.55
CA VAL A 432 -8.48 23.99 -9.89
C VAL A 432 -8.05 25.44 -9.94
N TRP A 433 -6.96 25.75 -9.27
CA TRP A 433 -6.42 27.11 -9.13
C TRP A 433 -4.98 27.12 -9.57
N THR A 434 -4.49 28.25 -10.07
CA THR A 434 -3.04 28.46 -10.17
C THR A 434 -2.46 28.64 -8.75
N THR A 435 -1.18 28.34 -8.56
CA THR A 435 -0.50 28.59 -7.28
C THR A 435 0.03 30.02 -7.21
N VAL A 436 0.48 30.55 -8.35
CA VAL A 436 0.88 31.96 -8.52
C VAL A 436 -0.23 32.78 -9.18
N ALA A 437 -0.34 34.05 -8.80
CA ALA A 437 -1.26 34.97 -9.46
C ALA A 437 -0.90 35.07 -10.96
N PRO A 438 -1.89 35.02 -11.88
CA PRO A 438 -1.62 35.29 -13.28
C PRO A 438 -1.07 36.72 -13.42
N LYS A 439 -0.10 36.92 -14.32
CA LYS A 439 0.36 38.28 -14.66
C LYS A 439 -0.87 39.10 -15.09
N PRO A 440 -1.02 40.36 -14.62
CA PRO A 440 -2.07 41.23 -15.13
C PRO A 440 -1.98 41.25 -16.66
N ALA A 441 -3.08 40.99 -17.36
CA ALA A 441 -3.11 41.15 -18.80
C ALA A 441 -2.74 42.61 -19.11
N GLU A 442 -1.72 42.83 -19.92
CA GLU A 442 -1.46 44.16 -20.49
C GLU A 442 -2.72 44.58 -21.23
N LYS A 443 -3.42 45.57 -20.67
CA LYS A 443 -4.57 46.17 -21.34
C LYS A 443 -4.02 46.83 -22.61
N LYS A 444 -4.28 46.22 -23.77
CA LYS A 444 -4.06 46.91 -25.05
C LYS A 444 -4.87 48.21 -25.01
N ALA A 445 -4.21 49.30 -25.34
CA ALA A 445 -4.75 50.66 -25.30
C ALA A 445 -5.75 50.89 -26.44
N ALA A 446 -6.86 50.16 -26.46
CA ALA A 446 -7.96 50.39 -27.38
C ALA A 446 -9.22 49.73 -26.82
N ASP A 447 -9.73 50.24 -25.70
CA ASP A 447 -11.16 50.15 -25.35
C ASP A 447 -11.42 51.08 -24.15
N LYS A 448 -11.36 52.38 -24.43
CA LYS A 448 -11.94 53.41 -23.56
C LYS A 448 -13.28 53.82 -24.16
N LYS A 449 -14.36 53.14 -23.76
CA LYS A 449 -15.71 53.70 -23.49
C LYS A 449 -16.77 52.59 -23.44
N LYS A 450 -17.11 52.13 -22.24
CA LYS A 450 -18.45 52.15 -21.62
C LYS A 450 -18.43 51.30 -20.34
N ASP A 451 -19.26 51.71 -19.39
CA ASP A 451 -19.63 51.03 -18.14
C ASP A 451 -18.60 51.01 -16.99
N LYS A 452 -18.36 52.22 -16.45
CA LYS A 452 -17.92 52.40 -15.06
C LYS A 452 -19.11 52.19 -14.11
N LYS A 453 -19.39 50.94 -13.72
CA LYS A 453 -19.91 50.54 -12.39
C LYS A 453 -20.12 49.02 -12.34
N LYS A 454 -19.55 48.38 -11.31
CA LYS A 454 -19.44 46.93 -11.03
C LYS A 454 -18.27 46.24 -11.72
N ASP A 455 -17.09 46.28 -11.10
CA ASP A 455 -16.12 45.16 -11.15
C ASP A 455 -15.01 45.32 -10.10
N GLU A 456 -15.35 45.81 -8.89
CA GLU A 456 -14.34 46.10 -7.84
C GLU A 456 -14.27 45.08 -6.70
N LYS A 457 -14.91 43.90 -6.83
CA LYS A 457 -14.84 42.83 -5.80
C LYS A 457 -14.84 41.39 -6.37
N ALA A 458 -14.53 41.18 -7.64
CA ALA A 458 -14.39 39.81 -8.14
C ALA A 458 -13.04 39.23 -7.64
N GLY A 459 -13.09 38.42 -6.58
CA GLY A 459 -11.94 37.67 -6.08
C GLY A 459 -11.35 36.72 -7.15
N PRO A 460 -10.19 36.08 -6.87
CA PRO A 460 -9.58 35.15 -7.81
C PRO A 460 -10.57 34.05 -8.20
N LYS A 461 -10.75 33.83 -9.51
CA LYS A 461 -11.62 32.76 -10.04
C LYS A 461 -10.81 31.47 -10.23
N PRO A 462 -11.43 30.28 -10.06
CA PRO A 462 -10.78 29.03 -10.41
C PRO A 462 -10.53 28.97 -11.92
N VAL A 463 -9.44 28.31 -12.30
CA VAL A 463 -9.09 28.04 -13.71
C VAL A 463 -10.04 26.99 -14.31
N LEU A 464 -10.52 26.07 -13.47
CA LEU A 464 -11.43 25.02 -13.87
C LEU A 464 -12.32 24.63 -12.67
N GLU A 465 -13.62 24.48 -12.92
CA GLU A 465 -14.54 23.81 -12.00
C GLU A 465 -14.90 22.44 -12.57
N ILE A 466 -14.65 21.39 -11.79
CA ILE A 466 -14.91 20.01 -12.17
C ILE A 466 -16.21 19.57 -11.49
N LYS A 467 -17.19 19.22 -12.32
CA LYS A 467 -18.50 18.70 -11.92
C LYS A 467 -18.52 17.19 -12.07
N GLY A 468 -19.32 16.52 -11.24
CA GLY A 468 -19.59 15.09 -11.43
C GLY A 468 -20.19 14.44 -10.19
N HIS A 469 -19.66 14.75 -9.00
CA HIS A 469 -20.21 14.26 -7.75
C HIS A 469 -21.57 14.89 -7.44
N THR A 470 -22.46 14.12 -6.81
CA THR A 470 -23.82 14.58 -6.44
C THR A 470 -23.95 14.94 -4.95
N LYS A 471 -22.87 14.74 -4.19
CA LYS A 471 -22.75 15.05 -2.75
C LYS A 471 -21.34 15.57 -2.45
N PRO A 472 -21.09 16.11 -1.24
CA PRO A 472 -19.82 16.74 -0.89
C PRO A 472 -18.61 15.91 -1.29
N VAL A 473 -17.60 16.55 -1.89
CA VAL A 473 -16.31 15.90 -2.17
C VAL A 473 -15.51 15.98 -0.87
N THR A 474 -15.17 14.83 -0.30
CA THR A 474 -14.57 14.74 1.04
C THR A 474 -13.06 14.59 1.00
N GLY A 475 -12.49 14.16 -0.12
CA GLY A 475 -11.06 13.95 -0.26
C GLY A 475 -10.58 14.02 -1.71
N VAL A 476 -9.31 14.39 -1.90
CA VAL A 476 -8.65 14.47 -3.21
C VAL A 476 -7.21 13.99 -3.11
N ALA A 477 -6.79 13.12 -4.02
CA ALA A 477 -5.43 12.60 -4.08
C ALA A 477 -4.88 12.65 -5.52
N LEU A 478 -3.65 13.14 -5.68
CA LEU A 478 -2.99 13.20 -6.98
C LEU A 478 -2.54 11.81 -7.43
N ILE A 479 -2.84 11.46 -8.69
CA ILE A 479 -2.33 10.25 -9.34
C ILE A 479 -1.03 10.58 -10.08
N LEU A 480 0.04 9.90 -9.67
CA LEU A 480 1.36 9.99 -10.27
C LEU A 480 1.64 8.66 -11.01
N PRO A 481 2.45 8.62 -12.09
CA PRO A 481 3.36 9.65 -12.60
C PRO A 481 2.75 10.67 -13.56
N ALA A 482 1.55 10.43 -14.10
CA ALA A 482 0.91 11.33 -15.05
C ALA A 482 0.76 12.75 -14.49
N GLY A 483 0.43 12.88 -13.19
CA GLY A 483 0.38 14.17 -12.51
C GLY A 483 -0.73 15.12 -12.98
N THR A 484 -1.54 14.64 -13.93
CA THR A 484 -2.69 15.32 -14.53
C THR A 484 -4.01 14.66 -14.13
N GLN A 485 -3.98 13.61 -13.32
CA GLN A 485 -5.17 12.92 -12.86
C GLN A 485 -5.28 12.98 -11.34
N ILE A 486 -6.50 13.03 -10.85
CA ILE A 486 -6.82 13.00 -9.42
C ILE A 486 -7.85 11.91 -9.14
N ALA A 487 -7.71 11.25 -8.00
CA ALA A 487 -8.75 10.43 -7.40
C ALA A 487 -9.51 11.26 -6.36
N THR A 488 -10.83 11.16 -6.34
CA THR A 488 -11.70 11.98 -5.48
C THR A 488 -12.66 11.09 -4.70
N ALA A 489 -12.85 11.37 -3.42
CA ALA A 489 -13.82 10.70 -2.56
C ALA A 489 -15.05 11.60 -2.36
N SER A 490 -16.24 11.01 -2.31
CA SER A 490 -17.47 11.77 -2.05
C SER A 490 -18.48 11.00 -1.21
N GLY A 491 -19.32 11.78 -0.52
CA GLY A 491 -20.51 11.28 0.16
C GLY A 491 -21.55 10.67 -0.78
N ASP A 492 -21.38 10.76 -2.11
CA ASP A 492 -22.24 10.10 -3.13
C ASP A 492 -21.94 8.62 -3.32
N ASN A 493 -21.13 8.05 -2.42
CA ASN A 493 -20.67 6.67 -2.40
C ASN A 493 -19.65 6.33 -3.48
N THR A 494 -19.11 7.32 -4.20
CA THR A 494 -18.17 7.07 -5.29
C THR A 494 -16.75 7.54 -4.99
N VAL A 495 -15.79 6.77 -5.52
CA VAL A 495 -14.48 7.30 -5.88
C VAL A 495 -14.48 7.59 -7.37
N ARG A 496 -14.03 8.77 -7.78
CA ARG A 496 -13.93 9.13 -9.20
C ARG A 496 -12.51 9.53 -9.55
N VAL A 497 -12.15 9.30 -10.80
CA VAL A 497 -10.88 9.74 -11.37
C VAL A 497 -11.18 10.81 -12.42
N PHE A 498 -10.55 11.97 -12.28
CA PHE A 498 -10.71 13.10 -13.20
C PHE A 498 -9.37 13.50 -13.80
N ASP A 499 -9.40 14.00 -15.04
CA ASP A 499 -8.31 14.75 -15.64
C ASP A 499 -8.39 16.22 -15.17
N VAL A 500 -7.35 16.74 -14.52
CA VAL A 500 -7.30 18.10 -13.95
C VAL A 500 -7.00 19.19 -14.98
N THR A 501 -6.67 18.81 -16.22
CA THR A 501 -6.43 19.74 -17.32
C THR A 501 -7.71 20.03 -18.10
N LYS A 502 -8.55 19.01 -18.31
CA LYS A 502 -9.80 19.12 -19.07
C LYS A 502 -11.06 19.11 -18.20
N GLY A 503 -10.98 18.54 -16.99
CA GLY A 503 -12.12 18.35 -16.09
C GLY A 503 -12.96 17.11 -16.40
N ASN A 504 -12.49 16.27 -17.32
CA ASN A 504 -13.23 15.10 -17.78
C ASN A 504 -13.14 14.00 -16.71
N GLN A 505 -14.28 13.34 -16.44
CA GLN A 505 -14.26 12.11 -15.66
C GLN A 505 -13.69 10.96 -16.50
N ILE A 506 -12.68 10.29 -15.97
CA ILE A 506 -12.04 9.11 -16.57
C ILE A 506 -12.66 7.83 -16.04
N ARG A 507 -12.92 7.77 -14.73
CA ARG A 507 -13.44 6.57 -14.06
C ARG A 507 -14.38 6.95 -12.91
N SER A 508 -15.34 6.08 -12.63
CA SER A 508 -16.20 6.15 -11.43
C SER A 508 -16.33 4.76 -10.83
N ILE A 509 -16.14 4.67 -9.52
CA ILE A 509 -16.16 3.42 -8.74
C ILE A 509 -17.19 3.63 -7.64
N ASN A 510 -18.27 2.86 -7.66
CA ASN A 510 -19.25 2.87 -6.57
C ASN A 510 -18.76 1.96 -5.44
N VAL A 511 -18.56 2.55 -4.26
CA VAL A 511 -18.10 1.90 -3.04
C VAL A 511 -19.28 1.39 -2.20
N GLY A 512 -20.52 1.71 -2.58
CA GLY A 512 -21.74 1.24 -1.92
C GLY A 512 -22.10 1.96 -0.62
N SER A 513 -21.27 2.91 -0.17
CA SER A 513 -21.49 3.73 1.02
C SER A 513 -20.66 5.01 0.94
N PRO A 514 -21.00 6.08 1.72
CA PRO A 514 -20.31 7.37 1.63
C PRO A 514 -18.80 7.21 1.80
N VAL A 515 -18.03 7.73 0.85
CA VAL A 515 -16.57 7.67 0.89
C VAL A 515 -16.08 8.89 1.65
N THR A 516 -15.25 8.68 2.66
CA THR A 516 -14.75 9.74 3.55
C THR A 516 -13.32 10.13 3.22
N GLY A 517 -12.53 9.23 2.62
CA GLY A 517 -11.16 9.51 2.21
C GLY A 517 -10.72 8.63 1.05
N VAL A 518 -9.72 9.10 0.32
CA VAL A 518 -9.09 8.39 -0.80
C VAL A 518 -7.57 8.52 -0.71
N ALA A 519 -6.85 7.46 -1.04
CA ALA A 519 -5.40 7.47 -1.18
C ALA A 519 -4.99 6.74 -2.46
N VAL A 520 -3.90 7.18 -3.08
CA VAL A 520 -3.36 6.59 -4.30
C VAL A 520 -1.97 6.05 -3.99
N ARG A 521 -1.67 4.83 -4.46
CA ARG A 521 -0.33 4.25 -4.34
C ARG A 521 0.68 5.14 -5.08
N PRO A 522 1.92 5.34 -4.58
CA PRO A 522 2.88 6.24 -5.22
C PRO A 522 3.19 5.97 -6.70
N ASP A 523 3.00 4.73 -7.15
CA ASP A 523 3.15 4.33 -8.55
C ASP A 523 1.88 4.53 -9.42
N GLY A 524 0.78 4.98 -8.82
CA GLY A 524 -0.50 5.26 -9.48
C GLY A 524 -1.36 4.04 -9.77
N THR A 525 -0.91 2.84 -9.43
CA THR A 525 -1.53 1.58 -9.88
C THR A 525 -2.60 1.04 -8.93
N ALA A 526 -2.80 1.66 -7.76
CA ALA A 526 -3.84 1.25 -6.84
C ALA A 526 -4.46 2.45 -6.11
N ILE A 527 -5.74 2.32 -5.77
CA ILE A 527 -6.50 3.30 -5.00
C ILE A 527 -7.08 2.64 -3.75
N ALA A 528 -6.96 3.31 -2.60
CA ALA A 528 -7.65 2.96 -1.37
C ALA A 528 -8.81 3.93 -1.11
N ALA A 529 -9.96 3.41 -0.71
CA ALA A 529 -11.15 4.19 -0.38
C ALA A 529 -11.62 3.85 1.04
N ALA A 530 -11.75 4.86 1.90
CA ALA A 530 -12.29 4.70 3.25
C ALA A 530 -13.80 4.98 3.25
N SER A 531 -14.60 4.05 3.76
CA SER A 531 -16.06 4.21 3.79
C SER A 531 -16.69 3.42 4.93
N GLY A 532 -17.52 4.06 5.74
CA GLY A 532 -18.08 3.43 6.95
C GLY A 532 -17.00 2.83 7.84
N ASN A 533 -17.11 1.53 8.11
CA ASN A 533 -16.18 0.77 8.97
C ASN A 533 -15.14 -0.05 8.18
N PHE A 534 -14.97 0.21 6.88
CA PHE A 534 -14.04 -0.54 6.04
C PHE A 534 -13.22 0.37 5.13
N ALA A 535 -12.06 -0.14 4.71
CA ALA A 535 -11.31 0.39 3.59
C ALA A 535 -11.35 -0.64 2.45
N ARG A 536 -11.51 -0.16 1.21
CA ARG A 536 -11.40 -1.01 0.01
C ARG A 536 -10.19 -0.61 -0.81
N LEU A 537 -9.55 -1.60 -1.41
CA LEU A 537 -8.40 -1.44 -2.30
C LEU A 537 -8.82 -1.81 -3.72
N TYR A 538 -8.45 -0.98 -4.67
CA TYR A 538 -8.76 -1.14 -6.09
C TYR A 538 -7.47 -1.17 -6.88
N ASP A 539 -7.34 -2.16 -7.76
CA ASP A 539 -6.31 -2.20 -8.78
C ASP A 539 -6.71 -1.29 -9.95
N MET A 540 -5.75 -0.52 -10.47
CA MET A 540 -5.92 0.41 -11.59
C MET A 540 -5.25 -0.08 -12.88
N ALA A 541 -4.64 -1.28 -12.86
CA ALA A 541 -4.08 -1.94 -14.03
C ALA A 541 -5.13 -2.27 -15.10
#